data_AF-A0A5J6LD94-F1
#
_entry.id   AF-A0A5J6LD94-F1
#
_cell.length_a   1.000
_cell.length_b   1.000
_cell.length_c   1.000
_cell.angle_alpha   90.00
_cell.angle_beta   90.00
_cell.angle_gamma   90.00
#
_symmetry.space_group_name_H-M   'P 1'
#
loop_
_entity.id
_entity.type
_entity.pdbx_description
1 polymer ?
#
loop_
_entity_poly.entity_id
_entity_poly.type
_entity_poly.pdbx_seq_one_letter_code
_entity_poly.pdbx_strand_id
1 'polypeptide(L)'
;MRLDALPVNTCIIRVRVNPCLKRRSNNFIAKPLSLSGRLPDVKRLLNSYRISHKLFTNLIPLLLILIAFPLLLLAGFGLIALYQFGYLLHFVVLLSLLSLVFALVVRVGRKSITKQSTNNLPPDEALVVANTDWSDFDLQVWQQLNTQMDSLMDKNDQWEVLREHALALISATASAYRAGKTGGELAFTLPELLSMTEEISRRYYLIVMEHLPFAEQLKLSTVKRLYSHRDKADKVQKIWAVYRAYRLFTPTGLISEARSQLAGYMLDDVQAEVSYKLKKAFLQEVVSVAIDLYSGRFRIKGALNSSAAQASDRQNRVSQPDPLRICLIGQLKSGKSSVINALTQESNAEVDHLPATDSVQVHQLKAEGVPLIHLVDLPGLDGNPKTEKRLLEQASQADLLLWVLKANQPARALDVNFKAKLDTFYQQPDKLSRKRPAIIALVNQVDRLAPLSEWSPPYDLDDSTTAKADSIRDALAYNQSLLQPDHLLPLSLAPDKPHYNLTSLLQLLDQHYDQALQTQLNRRRLEMGMEFSTTEQFRRVYHLGKSLFRAVKGSEKTDHRPRNNQ
;
A
#
# COMPACT_ATOMS: atom_id res chain seq x y z
N MET A 1 41.60 75.30 31.56
CA MET A 1 41.66 76.57 32.31
C MET A 1 40.38 76.65 33.13
N ARG A 2 40.49 76.81 34.46
CA ARG A 2 39.45 76.58 35.48
C ARG A 2 38.89 75.15 35.58
N LEU A 3 38.66 74.73 36.83
CA LEU A 3 37.94 73.55 37.27
C LEU A 3 36.62 73.99 37.95
N ASP A 4 35.98 73.04 38.63
CA ASP A 4 35.14 73.18 39.83
C ASP A 4 33.63 73.37 39.66
N ALA A 5 32.89 72.26 39.85
CA ALA A 5 31.68 72.19 40.68
C ALA A 5 31.26 70.72 40.96
N LEU A 6 31.37 70.29 42.22
CA LEU A 6 30.68 69.16 42.87
C LEU A 6 29.84 69.77 44.03
N PRO A 7 28.73 69.16 44.53
CA PRO A 7 28.78 67.81 45.13
C PRO A 7 27.48 66.93 45.15
N VAL A 8 27.70 65.62 45.43
CA VAL A 8 27.00 64.69 46.38
C VAL A 8 25.53 65.00 46.75
N ASN A 9 24.55 64.08 46.73
CA ASN A 9 24.54 62.60 46.92
C ASN A 9 23.55 61.88 45.92
N THR A 10 22.96 60.68 46.03
CA THR A 10 22.72 59.69 47.12
C THR A 10 22.57 58.25 46.57
N CYS A 11 22.47 57.25 47.47
CA CYS A 11 22.16 55.82 47.23
C CYS A 11 20.66 55.63 46.80
N ILE A 12 20.14 54.48 46.30
CA ILE A 12 20.35 53.05 46.63
C ILE A 12 20.34 52.13 45.37
N ILE A 13 21.01 50.97 45.48
CA ILE A 13 21.28 49.95 44.43
C ILE A 13 20.06 49.08 44.07
N ARG A 14 19.90 48.74 42.78
CA ARG A 14 19.35 47.43 42.34
C ARG A 14 19.93 47.00 40.98
N VAL A 15 20.45 45.77 40.90
CA VAL A 15 21.11 45.22 39.69
C VAL A 15 20.17 44.27 38.93
N ARG A 16 20.24 44.28 37.59
CA ARG A 16 19.75 43.19 36.72
C ARG A 16 20.67 43.05 35.50
N VAL A 17 20.76 41.84 34.94
CA VAL A 17 21.83 41.42 34.02
C VAL A 17 21.27 41.00 32.66
N ASN A 18 21.99 41.25 31.56
CA ASN A 18 21.98 40.44 30.32
C ASN A 18 23.21 40.76 29.42
N PRO A 19 23.64 39.87 28.48
CA PRO A 19 25.08 39.75 28.18
C PRO A 19 25.53 39.59 26.69
N CYS A 20 26.86 39.41 26.51
CA CYS A 20 27.56 38.66 25.44
C CYS A 20 27.78 39.25 24.01
N LEU A 21 28.80 40.11 23.93
CA LEU A 21 29.99 40.02 23.03
C LEU A 21 30.10 38.91 21.95
N LYS A 22 30.58 39.30 20.74
CA LYS A 22 31.60 38.56 19.95
C LYS A 22 32.41 39.53 19.05
N ARG A 23 33.63 39.17 18.60
CA ARG A 23 34.65 40.16 18.14
C ARG A 23 35.52 39.70 16.93
N ARG A 24 35.65 40.59 15.93
CA ARG A 24 36.71 40.78 14.88
C ARG A 24 37.39 39.59 14.14
N SER A 25 37.08 39.52 12.85
CA SER A 25 37.99 39.56 11.66
C SER A 25 39.53 39.45 11.79
N ASN A 26 40.17 38.64 10.91
CA ASN A 26 40.88 39.16 9.71
C ASN A 26 41.38 38.06 8.73
N ASN A 27 41.80 38.47 7.51
CA ASN A 27 42.25 37.63 6.39
C ASN A 27 43.67 37.06 6.55
N PHE A 28 43.97 35.93 5.88
CA PHE A 28 45.27 35.71 5.21
C PHE A 28 45.16 34.74 4.01
N ILE A 29 46.15 34.71 3.12
CA ILE A 29 46.12 34.08 1.80
C ILE A 29 46.88 32.74 1.77
N ALA A 30 46.34 31.72 1.10
CA ALA A 30 47.05 30.51 0.68
C ALA A 30 46.59 30.03 -0.71
N LYS A 31 47.50 29.46 -1.51
CA LYS A 31 47.21 28.93 -2.86
C LYS A 31 46.51 27.56 -2.78
N PRO A 32 45.58 27.22 -3.70
CA PRO A 32 45.17 25.83 -3.90
C PRO A 32 46.31 25.03 -4.55
N LEU A 33 46.68 23.89 -3.97
CA LEU A 33 47.51 22.90 -4.67
C LEU A 33 46.64 22.13 -5.67
N SER A 34 47.11 22.00 -6.91
CA SER A 34 46.47 21.16 -7.92
C SER A 34 46.77 19.68 -7.68
N LEU A 35 45.78 18.90 -7.24
CA LEU A 35 45.83 17.44 -7.27
C LEU A 35 44.78 16.91 -8.26
N SER A 36 45.23 16.66 -9.49
CA SER A 36 44.41 16.20 -10.60
C SER A 36 44.07 14.69 -10.47
N GLY A 37 43.08 14.37 -9.62
CA GLY A 37 42.51 13.03 -9.51
C GLY A 37 41.10 12.98 -10.11
N ARG A 38 40.90 12.25 -11.22
CA ARG A 38 39.55 12.04 -11.78
C ARG A 38 38.77 11.06 -10.90
N LEU A 39 37.85 11.57 -10.09
CA LEU A 39 36.82 10.74 -9.45
C LEU A 39 35.80 10.29 -10.52
N PRO A 40 35.64 8.98 -10.78
CA PRO A 40 34.66 8.49 -11.76
C PRO A 40 33.22 8.58 -11.22
N ASP A 41 32.24 8.69 -12.13
CA ASP A 41 30.81 8.78 -11.82
C ASP A 41 30.34 7.72 -10.81
N VAL A 42 30.02 8.13 -9.58
CA VAL A 42 29.32 7.29 -8.58
C VAL A 42 27.98 6.79 -9.13
N LYS A 43 27.33 7.57 -10.00
CA LYS A 43 26.10 7.19 -10.72
C LYS A 43 26.27 5.97 -11.64
N ARG A 44 27.47 5.73 -12.19
CA ARG A 44 27.73 4.52 -13.02
C ARG A 44 27.84 3.27 -12.16
N LEU A 45 28.54 3.35 -11.01
CA LEU A 45 28.70 2.25 -10.07
C LEU A 45 27.37 1.76 -9.48
N LEU A 46 26.47 2.69 -9.13
CA LEU A 46 25.13 2.36 -8.64
C LEU A 46 24.26 1.67 -9.71
N ASN A 47 24.39 2.05 -10.99
CA ASN A 47 23.65 1.40 -12.08
C ASN A 47 24.16 -0.03 -12.36
N SER A 48 25.46 -0.30 -12.25
CA SER A 48 25.98 -1.67 -12.38
C SER A 48 25.39 -2.64 -11.33
N TYR A 49 25.10 -2.16 -10.11
CA TYR A 49 24.54 -2.98 -9.03
C TYR A 49 23.07 -3.37 -9.23
N ARG A 50 22.28 -2.58 -9.99
CA ARG A 50 20.91 -2.97 -10.37
C ARG A 50 20.85 -3.91 -11.57
N ILE A 51 21.87 -3.90 -12.42
CA ILE A 51 21.99 -4.83 -13.55
C ILE A 51 22.50 -6.20 -13.07
N SER A 52 23.49 -6.23 -12.16
CA SER A 52 24.04 -7.47 -11.63
C SER A 52 22.99 -8.36 -10.94
N HIS A 53 22.07 -7.79 -10.15
CA HIS A 53 21.06 -8.57 -9.44
C HIS A 53 20.14 -9.39 -10.36
N LYS A 54 19.76 -8.86 -11.54
CA LYS A 54 18.94 -9.60 -12.54
C LYS A 54 19.74 -10.65 -13.30
N LEU A 55 21.06 -10.48 -13.42
CA LEU A 55 21.94 -11.51 -13.99
C LEU A 55 22.16 -12.64 -12.99
N PHE A 56 22.46 -12.33 -11.72
CA PHE A 56 22.72 -13.34 -10.69
C PHE A 56 21.53 -14.28 -10.46
N THR A 57 20.29 -13.79 -10.38
CA THR A 57 19.09 -14.65 -10.21
C THR A 57 18.92 -15.66 -11.34
N ASN A 58 19.35 -15.32 -12.56
CA ASN A 58 19.23 -16.20 -13.74
C ASN A 58 20.49 -17.05 -13.97
N LEU A 59 21.65 -16.63 -13.44
CA LEU A 59 22.91 -17.39 -13.50
C LEU A 59 23.00 -18.50 -12.46
N ILE A 60 22.39 -18.34 -11.27
CA ILE A 60 22.35 -19.39 -10.23
C ILE A 60 21.81 -20.75 -10.73
N PRO A 61 20.63 -20.84 -11.41
CA PRO A 61 20.16 -22.12 -11.94
C PRO A 61 21.07 -22.66 -13.06
N LEU A 62 21.70 -21.80 -13.88
CA LEU A 62 22.66 -22.20 -14.90
C LEU A 62 23.94 -22.79 -14.30
N LEU A 63 24.47 -22.18 -13.24
CA LEU A 63 25.62 -22.71 -12.47
C LEU A 63 25.28 -24.03 -11.78
N LEU A 64 24.09 -24.16 -11.19
CA LEU A 64 23.62 -25.41 -10.60
C LEU A 64 23.52 -26.53 -11.66
N ILE A 65 22.99 -26.24 -12.85
CA ILE A 65 22.96 -27.20 -13.96
C ILE A 65 24.39 -27.55 -14.41
N LEU A 66 25.28 -26.56 -14.56
CA LEU A 66 26.66 -26.77 -15.00
C LEU A 66 27.49 -27.62 -14.02
N ILE A 67 27.20 -27.56 -12.71
CA ILE A 67 27.85 -28.38 -11.68
C ILE A 67 27.17 -29.75 -11.54
N ALA A 68 25.83 -29.81 -11.59
CA ALA A 68 25.09 -31.06 -11.41
C ALA A 68 25.16 -31.99 -12.63
N PHE A 69 25.21 -31.46 -13.86
CA PHE A 69 25.18 -32.26 -15.09
C PHE A 69 26.40 -33.17 -15.25
N PRO A 70 27.66 -32.73 -15.03
CA PRO A 70 28.83 -33.63 -15.02
C PRO A 70 28.74 -34.70 -13.93
N LEU A 71 28.24 -34.37 -12.74
CA LEU A 71 28.06 -35.32 -11.63
C LEU A 71 26.99 -36.37 -11.95
N LEU A 72 25.88 -35.97 -12.58
CA LEU A 72 24.81 -36.88 -13.02
C LEU A 72 25.28 -37.80 -14.16
N LEU A 73 26.07 -37.29 -15.11
CA LEU A 73 26.71 -38.12 -16.14
C LEU A 73 27.68 -39.14 -15.52
N LEU A 74 28.57 -38.69 -14.61
CA LEU A 74 29.52 -39.57 -13.93
C LEU A 74 28.81 -40.65 -13.12
N ALA A 75 27.73 -40.31 -12.41
CA ALA A 75 26.90 -41.27 -11.68
C ALA A 75 26.18 -42.24 -12.62
N GLY A 76 25.65 -41.79 -13.76
CA GLY A 76 25.01 -42.63 -14.77
C GLY A 76 25.97 -43.65 -15.39
N PHE A 77 27.14 -43.20 -15.86
CA PHE A 77 28.18 -44.10 -16.37
C PHE A 77 28.72 -45.02 -15.28
N GLY A 78 28.88 -44.53 -14.05
CA GLY A 78 29.28 -45.34 -12.90
C GLY A 78 28.30 -46.48 -12.60
N LEU A 79 26.99 -46.22 -12.64
CA LEU A 79 25.96 -47.25 -12.46
C LEU A 79 25.95 -48.29 -13.58
N ILE A 80 26.15 -47.87 -14.84
CA ILE A 80 26.25 -48.79 -15.99
C ILE A 80 27.48 -49.69 -15.86
N ALA A 81 28.63 -49.12 -15.46
CA ALA A 81 29.85 -49.89 -15.19
C ALA A 81 29.67 -50.86 -14.01
N LEU A 82 29.10 -50.41 -12.89
CA LEU A 82 28.80 -51.25 -11.71
C LEU A 82 27.86 -52.42 -12.04
N TYR A 83 26.96 -52.26 -13.01
CA TYR A 83 26.13 -53.34 -13.54
C TYR A 83 26.94 -54.31 -14.40
N GLN A 84 27.71 -53.81 -15.38
CA GLN A 84 28.53 -54.64 -16.28
C GLN A 84 29.61 -55.46 -15.54
N PHE A 85 30.22 -54.88 -14.50
CA PHE A 85 31.22 -55.56 -13.66
C PHE A 85 30.62 -56.32 -12.45
N GLY A 86 29.30 -56.39 -12.31
CA GLY A 86 28.61 -57.16 -11.26
C GLY A 86 28.68 -56.59 -9.83
N TYR A 87 29.42 -55.51 -9.59
CA TYR A 87 29.64 -54.93 -8.25
C TYR A 87 28.43 -54.19 -7.63
N LEU A 88 27.28 -54.17 -8.30
CA LEU A 88 26.07 -53.44 -7.88
C LEU A 88 25.64 -53.74 -6.43
N LEU A 89 25.73 -55.00 -5.97
CA LEU A 89 25.39 -55.38 -4.59
C LEU A 89 26.36 -54.73 -3.58
N HIS A 90 27.67 -54.76 -3.84
CA HIS A 90 28.68 -54.13 -2.98
C HIS A 90 28.48 -52.60 -2.88
N PHE A 91 28.08 -51.96 -3.99
CA PHE A 91 27.76 -50.54 -4.01
C PHE A 91 26.55 -50.19 -3.12
N VAL A 92 25.48 -50.99 -3.15
CA VAL A 92 24.30 -50.81 -2.29
C VAL A 92 24.65 -51.00 -0.80
N VAL A 93 25.50 -51.98 -0.47
CA VAL A 93 25.99 -52.20 0.90
C VAL A 93 26.84 -51.02 1.38
N LEU A 94 27.74 -50.48 0.55
CA LEU A 94 28.54 -49.30 0.89
C LEU A 94 27.66 -48.05 1.12
N LEU A 95 26.67 -47.82 0.24
CA LEU A 95 25.80 -46.64 0.29
C LEU A 95 24.86 -46.66 1.51
N SER A 96 24.36 -47.85 1.87
CA SER A 96 23.58 -48.05 3.10
C SER A 96 24.41 -47.91 4.38
N LEU A 97 25.66 -48.37 4.40
CA LEU A 97 26.61 -48.11 5.49
C LEU A 97 26.91 -46.61 5.66
N LEU A 98 27.20 -45.88 4.59
CA LEU A 98 27.40 -44.43 4.62
C LEU A 98 26.16 -43.69 5.15
N SER A 99 24.98 -44.12 4.73
CA SER A 99 23.69 -43.57 5.21
C SER A 99 23.48 -43.83 6.71
N LEU A 100 23.85 -45.03 7.20
CA LEU A 100 23.78 -45.40 8.61
C LEU A 100 24.73 -44.55 9.47
N VAL A 101 25.97 -44.34 9.01
CA VAL A 101 26.96 -43.48 9.69
C VAL A 101 26.49 -42.03 9.76
N PHE A 102 25.95 -41.48 8.66
CA PHE A 102 25.39 -40.13 8.67
C PHE A 102 24.20 -40.00 9.64
N ALA A 103 23.28 -40.96 9.64
CA ALA A 103 22.15 -41.00 10.58
C ALA A 103 22.62 -41.10 12.05
N LEU A 104 23.71 -41.85 12.33
CA LEU A 104 24.32 -41.92 13.65
C LEU A 104 24.88 -40.57 14.08
N VAL A 105 25.66 -39.90 13.23
CA VAL A 105 26.26 -38.59 13.50
C VAL A 105 25.19 -37.54 13.79
N VAL A 106 24.12 -37.47 12.98
CA VAL A 106 22.99 -36.55 13.23
C VAL A 106 22.27 -36.86 14.55
N ARG A 107 22.09 -38.14 14.88
CA ARG A 107 21.45 -38.58 16.14
C ARG A 107 22.30 -38.28 17.38
N VAL A 108 23.62 -38.33 17.27
CA VAL A 108 24.56 -37.96 18.35
C VAL A 108 24.62 -36.43 18.50
N GLY A 109 24.78 -35.69 17.39
CA GLY A 109 24.82 -34.22 17.40
C GLY A 109 23.57 -33.59 18.02
N ARG A 110 22.38 -34.09 17.67
CA ARG A 110 21.10 -33.64 18.27
C ARG A 110 21.11 -33.76 19.80
N LYS A 111 21.66 -34.83 20.39
CA LYS A 111 21.71 -34.99 21.86
C LYS A 111 22.59 -33.95 22.56
N SER A 112 23.57 -33.36 21.87
CA SER A 112 24.38 -32.27 22.42
C SER A 112 23.64 -30.94 22.36
N ILE A 113 23.03 -30.63 21.21
CA ILE A 113 22.36 -29.34 20.96
C ILE A 113 21.13 -29.16 21.87
N THR A 114 20.24 -30.16 21.95
CA THR A 114 18.99 -30.07 22.75
C THR A 114 19.24 -29.91 24.26
N LYS A 115 20.46 -30.15 24.76
CA LYS A 115 20.84 -29.92 26.16
C LYS A 115 21.52 -28.58 26.44
N GLN A 116 21.81 -27.78 25.41
CA GLN A 116 22.57 -26.52 25.56
C GLN A 116 21.70 -25.27 25.29
N SER A 117 20.68 -25.38 24.43
CA SER A 117 19.79 -24.26 24.08
C SER A 117 18.86 -23.78 25.19
N THR A 118 18.66 -24.53 26.28
CA THR A 118 17.73 -24.16 27.37
C THR A 118 18.30 -23.17 28.38
N ASN A 119 19.62 -22.97 28.43
CA ASN A 119 20.29 -22.33 29.56
C ASN A 119 21.21 -21.14 29.20
N ASN A 120 21.49 -20.86 27.92
CA ASN A 120 22.39 -19.78 27.51
C ASN A 120 21.97 -19.16 26.15
N LEU A 121 20.84 -18.44 26.14
CA LEU A 121 20.56 -17.39 25.16
C LEU A 121 20.85 -16.04 25.82
N PRO A 122 21.59 -15.11 25.16
CA PRO A 122 21.89 -13.81 25.74
C PRO A 122 20.61 -12.94 25.85
N PRO A 123 20.54 -11.97 26.79
CA PRO A 123 19.28 -11.27 27.10
C PRO A 123 18.75 -10.26 26.06
N ASP A 124 19.35 -10.20 24.85
CA ASP A 124 19.29 -9.05 23.94
C ASP A 124 18.28 -9.18 22.77
N GLU A 125 17.51 -10.27 22.68
CA GLU A 125 16.42 -10.43 21.68
C GLU A 125 15.01 -10.15 22.25
N ALA A 126 14.88 -9.09 23.06
CA ALA A 126 13.57 -8.58 23.49
C ALA A 126 12.88 -7.84 22.33
N LEU A 127 11.92 -8.49 21.65
CA LEU A 127 11.16 -7.91 20.53
C LEU A 127 10.36 -6.65 20.89
N VAL A 128 10.13 -6.40 22.19
CA VAL A 128 9.52 -5.18 22.73
C VAL A 128 10.43 -4.61 23.81
N VAL A 129 10.91 -3.39 23.60
CA VAL A 129 11.78 -2.66 24.52
C VAL A 129 10.95 -1.70 25.37
N ALA A 130 11.37 -1.44 26.61
CA ALA A 130 10.74 -0.44 27.47
C ALA A 130 10.81 0.96 26.83
N ASN A 131 9.77 1.77 27.01
CA ASN A 131 9.72 3.13 26.47
C ASN A 131 10.74 4.03 27.20
N THR A 132 11.55 4.79 26.45
CA THR A 132 12.59 5.69 26.99
C THR A 132 12.04 6.83 27.84
N ASP A 133 10.76 7.17 27.65
CA ASP A 133 10.13 8.31 28.33
C ASP A 133 9.52 7.93 29.69
N TRP A 134 9.52 6.64 30.06
CA TRP A 134 8.98 6.12 31.31
C TRP A 134 9.79 6.56 32.55
N SER A 135 9.12 6.68 33.70
CA SER A 135 9.73 6.96 35.00
C SER A 135 10.19 5.68 35.69
N ASP A 136 10.98 5.81 36.76
CA ASP A 136 11.44 4.67 37.56
C ASP A 136 10.28 3.80 38.09
N PHE A 137 9.14 4.41 38.42
CA PHE A 137 7.92 3.68 38.81
C PHE A 137 7.31 2.93 37.62
N ASP A 138 7.16 3.60 36.48
CA ASP A 138 6.61 2.99 35.26
C ASP A 138 7.49 1.78 34.82
N LEU A 139 8.81 1.88 34.99
CA LEU A 139 9.80 0.82 34.75
C LEU A 139 9.74 -0.33 35.77
N GLN A 140 9.50 -0.05 37.05
CA GLN A 140 9.28 -1.09 38.07
C GLN A 140 7.99 -1.89 37.77
N VAL A 141 6.91 -1.19 37.40
CA VAL A 141 5.64 -1.84 36.98
C VAL A 141 5.85 -2.68 35.71
N TRP A 142 6.61 -2.18 34.73
CA TRP A 142 7.00 -2.95 33.54
C TRP A 142 7.75 -4.24 33.90
N GLN A 143 8.75 -4.18 34.78
CA GLN A 143 9.51 -5.36 35.22
C GLN A 143 8.61 -6.38 35.93
N GLN A 144 7.80 -5.93 36.89
CA GLN A 144 6.87 -6.78 37.64
C GLN A 144 5.87 -7.48 36.71
N LEU A 145 5.28 -6.75 35.75
CA LEU A 145 4.31 -7.31 34.81
C LEU A 145 4.93 -8.26 33.78
N ASN A 146 6.20 -8.07 33.40
CA ASN A 146 6.91 -9.06 32.59
C ASN A 146 7.14 -10.37 33.37
N THR A 147 7.54 -10.31 34.65
CA THR A 147 7.66 -11.52 35.49
C THR A 147 6.32 -12.22 35.69
N GLN A 148 5.22 -11.46 35.85
CA GLN A 148 3.87 -12.02 35.91
C GLN A 148 3.44 -12.66 34.58
N MET A 149 3.75 -12.01 33.44
CA MET A 149 3.47 -12.51 32.09
C MET A 149 4.19 -13.82 31.81
N ASP A 150 5.47 -13.94 32.17
CA ASP A 150 6.22 -15.18 32.01
C ASP A 150 5.59 -16.31 32.84
N SER A 151 5.21 -16.04 34.11
CA SER A 151 4.46 -16.99 34.94
C SER A 151 3.04 -17.34 34.44
N LEU A 152 2.47 -16.55 33.52
CA LEU A 152 1.19 -16.85 32.84
C LEU A 152 1.44 -17.71 31.59
N MET A 153 2.45 -17.38 30.79
CA MET A 153 2.84 -18.13 29.60
C MET A 153 3.35 -19.54 29.94
N ASP A 154 4.13 -19.69 31.01
CA ASP A 154 4.62 -21.00 31.49
C ASP A 154 3.50 -21.94 31.94
N LYS A 155 2.35 -21.40 32.37
CA LYS A 155 1.17 -22.19 32.76
C LYS A 155 0.34 -22.62 31.55
N ASN A 156 0.12 -21.72 30.60
CA ASN A 156 -0.53 -22.04 29.34
C ASN A 156 -0.20 -20.96 28.29
N ASP A 157 0.47 -21.35 27.20
CA ASP A 157 0.81 -20.44 26.09
C ASP A 157 -0.25 -20.43 24.96
N GLN A 158 -1.35 -21.17 25.07
CA GLN A 158 -2.33 -21.36 23.98
C GLN A 158 -2.96 -20.03 23.50
N TRP A 159 -3.21 -19.95 22.19
CA TRP A 159 -3.67 -18.72 21.52
C TRP A 159 -5.04 -18.24 22.01
N GLU A 160 -5.91 -19.15 22.47
CA GLU A 160 -7.19 -18.84 23.09
C GLU A 160 -7.03 -18.04 24.40
N VAL A 161 -6.04 -18.42 25.22
CA VAL A 161 -5.86 -17.93 26.60
C VAL A 161 -5.09 -16.61 26.63
N LEU A 162 -4.37 -16.25 25.55
CA LEU A 162 -3.71 -14.94 25.42
C LEU A 162 -4.67 -13.75 25.62
N ARG A 163 -5.97 -13.91 25.27
CA ARG A 163 -7.02 -12.92 25.54
C ARG A 163 -7.23 -12.72 27.05
N GLU A 164 -7.19 -13.80 27.81
CA GLU A 164 -7.39 -13.79 29.26
C GLU A 164 -6.13 -13.32 29.98
N HIS A 165 -4.94 -13.73 29.53
CA HIS A 165 -3.65 -13.18 29.98
C HIS A 165 -3.55 -11.68 29.72
N ALA A 166 -3.95 -11.20 28.54
CA ALA A 166 -3.97 -9.77 28.21
C ALA A 166 -4.90 -8.98 29.15
N LEU A 167 -6.12 -9.47 29.41
CA LEU A 167 -7.05 -8.83 30.34
C LEU A 167 -6.53 -8.86 31.79
N ALA A 168 -5.93 -9.97 32.24
CA ALA A 168 -5.31 -10.07 33.55
C ALA A 168 -4.13 -9.11 33.73
N LEU A 169 -3.30 -8.93 32.70
CA LEU A 169 -2.19 -7.97 32.71
C LEU A 169 -2.67 -6.51 32.68
N ILE A 170 -3.74 -6.19 31.95
CA ILE A 170 -4.38 -4.87 31.98
C ILE A 170 -4.95 -4.56 33.38
N SER A 171 -5.65 -5.51 34.00
CA SER A 171 -6.18 -5.41 35.38
C SER A 171 -5.06 -5.25 36.42
N ALA A 172 -3.98 -6.01 36.29
CA ALA A 172 -2.79 -5.88 37.13
C ALA A 172 -2.10 -4.51 36.94
N THR A 173 -2.01 -4.00 35.70
CA THR A 173 -1.52 -2.64 35.42
C THR A 173 -2.39 -1.61 36.12
N ALA A 174 -3.72 -1.67 35.94
CA ALA A 174 -4.66 -0.76 36.58
C ALA A 174 -4.54 -0.75 38.11
N SER A 175 -4.38 -1.94 38.69
CA SER A 175 -4.18 -2.15 40.13
C SER A 175 -2.90 -1.50 40.64
N ALA A 176 -1.81 -1.51 39.86
CA ALA A 176 -0.55 -0.85 40.23
C ALA A 176 -0.69 0.69 40.27
N TYR A 177 -1.36 1.30 39.30
CA TYR A 177 -1.54 2.76 39.25
C TYR A 177 -2.70 3.29 40.11
N ARG A 178 -3.69 2.46 40.45
CA ARG A 178 -4.95 2.90 41.08
C ARG A 178 -5.41 2.00 42.24
N ALA A 179 -4.45 1.40 42.96
CA ALA A 179 -4.68 0.58 44.15
C ALA A 179 -5.73 1.20 45.11
N GLY A 180 -6.66 0.38 45.59
CA GLY A 180 -7.68 0.76 46.57
C GLY A 180 -8.85 1.61 46.06
N LYS A 181 -8.92 1.93 44.75
CA LYS A 181 -10.06 2.69 44.18
C LYS A 181 -11.09 1.77 43.56
N THR A 182 -12.34 1.87 44.01
CA THR A 182 -13.48 1.14 43.44
C THR A 182 -13.65 1.47 41.96
N GLY A 183 -13.70 0.44 41.10
CA GLY A 183 -13.78 0.61 39.64
C GLY A 183 -12.47 1.06 38.95
N GLY A 184 -11.33 1.09 39.65
CA GLY A 184 -10.05 1.54 39.10
C GLY A 184 -9.60 0.81 37.82
N GLU A 185 -9.99 -0.46 37.66
CA GLU A 185 -9.70 -1.33 36.50
C GLU A 185 -10.38 -0.94 35.18
N LEU A 186 -11.43 -0.10 35.25
CA LEU A 186 -12.19 0.39 34.09
C LEU A 186 -12.15 1.92 34.01
N ALA A 187 -11.23 2.57 34.71
CA ALA A 187 -11.22 4.02 34.90
C ALA A 187 -10.53 4.77 33.73
N PHE A 188 -10.87 4.38 32.51
CA PHE A 188 -10.52 5.00 31.23
C PHE A 188 -11.78 5.13 30.36
N THR A 189 -11.76 6.00 29.37
CA THR A 189 -12.91 6.29 28.50
C THR A 189 -12.99 5.36 27.28
N LEU A 190 -14.17 5.26 26.66
CA LEU A 190 -14.35 4.47 25.43
C LEU A 190 -13.42 4.91 24.27
N PRO A 191 -13.18 6.21 24.00
CA PRO A 191 -12.19 6.65 23.02
C PRO A 191 -10.75 6.21 23.37
N GLU A 192 -10.39 6.13 24.65
CA GLU A 192 -9.08 5.64 25.09
C GLU A 192 -8.94 4.13 24.86
N LEU A 193 -9.98 3.34 25.13
CA LEU A 193 -10.01 1.90 24.84
C LEU A 193 -9.87 1.61 23.32
N LEU A 194 -10.59 2.36 22.48
CA LEU A 194 -10.49 2.24 21.03
C LEU A 194 -9.10 2.68 20.52
N SER A 195 -8.53 3.72 21.10
CA SER A 195 -7.17 4.19 20.75
C SER A 195 -6.09 3.21 21.22
N MET A 196 -6.24 2.61 22.41
CA MET A 196 -5.36 1.56 22.94
C MET A 196 -5.36 0.35 22.01
N THR A 197 -6.53 -0.07 21.54
CA THR A 197 -6.65 -1.20 20.61
C THR A 197 -6.17 -0.88 19.18
N GLU A 198 -6.30 0.36 18.68
CA GLU A 198 -5.59 0.82 17.47
C GLU A 198 -4.07 0.71 17.65
N GLU A 199 -3.54 1.22 18.77
CA GLU A 199 -2.09 1.32 19.00
C GLU A 199 -1.42 -0.05 19.24
N ILE A 200 -2.03 -0.94 20.04
CA ILE A 200 -1.54 -2.32 20.23
C ILE A 200 -1.53 -3.05 18.88
N SER A 201 -2.63 -2.97 18.12
CA SER A 201 -2.72 -3.60 16.79
C SER A 201 -1.67 -3.05 15.82
N ARG A 202 -1.42 -1.73 15.87
CA ARG A 202 -0.43 -1.05 15.03
C ARG A 202 1.00 -1.45 15.38
N ARG A 203 1.35 -1.53 16.67
CA ARG A 203 2.69 -1.92 17.11
C ARG A 203 2.96 -3.40 16.83
N TYR A 204 2.04 -4.28 17.22
CA TYR A 204 2.14 -5.72 16.94
C TYR A 204 2.18 -6.04 15.44
N TYR A 205 1.45 -5.30 14.59
CA TYR A 205 1.56 -5.43 13.13
C TYR A 205 3.00 -5.22 12.63
N LEU A 206 3.74 -4.23 13.14
CA LEU A 206 5.13 -3.99 12.74
C LEU A 206 6.02 -5.18 13.12
N ILE A 207 5.91 -5.66 14.36
CA ILE A 207 6.65 -6.85 14.87
C ILE A 207 6.37 -8.08 13.99
N VAL A 208 5.12 -8.29 13.57
CA VAL A 208 4.76 -9.40 12.67
C VAL A 208 5.32 -9.20 11.26
N MET A 209 5.30 -7.98 10.70
CA MET A 209 5.90 -7.74 9.37
C MET A 209 7.43 -7.85 9.37
N GLU A 210 8.10 -7.48 10.47
CA GLU A 210 9.56 -7.48 10.59
C GLU A 210 10.13 -8.88 10.85
N HIS A 211 9.48 -9.68 11.69
CA HIS A 211 10.04 -10.97 12.14
C HIS A 211 9.38 -12.21 11.53
N LEU A 212 8.23 -12.11 10.85
CA LEU A 212 7.54 -13.26 10.24
C LEU A 212 7.63 -13.22 8.70
N PRO A 213 8.54 -14.00 8.07
CA PRO A 213 8.70 -13.98 6.62
C PRO A 213 7.40 -14.43 5.91
N PHE A 214 7.04 -13.71 4.85
CA PHE A 214 5.81 -13.89 4.06
C PHE A 214 4.49 -13.66 4.84
N ALA A 215 4.51 -12.93 5.96
CA ALA A 215 3.32 -12.65 6.78
C ALA A 215 2.09 -12.16 5.98
N GLU A 216 2.30 -11.28 4.99
CA GLU A 216 1.26 -10.74 4.12
C GLU A 216 0.52 -11.80 3.27
N GLN A 217 1.19 -12.94 3.02
CA GLN A 217 0.65 -14.06 2.25
C GLN A 217 -0.05 -15.11 3.15
N LEU A 218 0.11 -15.02 4.48
CA LEU A 218 -0.49 -15.93 5.45
C LEU A 218 -1.98 -15.64 5.64
N LYS A 219 -2.81 -16.24 4.79
CA LYS A 219 -4.28 -16.23 4.93
C LYS A 219 -4.69 -16.76 6.30
N LEU A 220 -5.58 -16.06 7.00
CA LEU A 220 -6.16 -16.50 8.28
C LEU A 220 -6.83 -17.89 8.21
N SER A 221 -7.30 -18.29 7.03
CA SER A 221 -7.80 -19.66 6.78
C SER A 221 -6.71 -20.73 6.85
N THR A 222 -5.47 -20.41 6.48
CA THR A 222 -4.28 -21.27 6.66
C THR A 222 -3.95 -21.40 8.14
N VAL A 223 -3.94 -20.29 8.89
CA VAL A 223 -3.70 -20.28 10.35
C VAL A 223 -4.76 -21.11 11.08
N LYS A 224 -6.06 -20.88 10.80
CA LYS A 224 -7.18 -21.65 11.36
C LYS A 224 -7.13 -23.12 10.98
N ARG A 225 -6.71 -23.47 9.75
CA ARG A 225 -6.49 -24.87 9.35
C ARG A 225 -5.37 -25.51 10.16
N LEU A 226 -4.21 -24.86 10.24
CA LEU A 226 -3.05 -25.35 10.98
C LEU A 226 -3.38 -25.61 12.46
N TYR A 227 -4.15 -24.72 13.08
CA TYR A 227 -4.60 -24.88 14.46
C TYR A 227 -5.57 -26.07 14.63
N SER A 228 -6.64 -26.11 13.84
CA SER A 228 -7.69 -27.17 13.91
C SER A 228 -7.22 -28.58 13.51
N HIS A 229 -5.94 -28.75 13.18
CA HIS A 229 -5.31 -30.04 12.89
C HIS A 229 -4.32 -30.51 13.97
N ARG A 230 -3.94 -29.66 14.95
CA ARG A 230 -3.08 -30.10 16.07
C ARG A 230 -3.72 -31.24 16.86
N ASP A 231 -4.98 -31.08 17.28
CA ASP A 231 -5.76 -32.09 18.02
C ASP A 231 -6.09 -33.37 17.20
N LYS A 232 -5.68 -33.43 15.93
CA LYS A 232 -5.93 -34.56 15.02
C LYS A 232 -4.65 -35.24 14.53
N ALA A 233 -3.47 -34.74 14.93
CA ALA A 233 -2.17 -35.22 14.47
C ALA A 233 -2.00 -36.75 14.65
N ASP A 234 -2.39 -37.31 15.79
CA ASP A 234 -2.28 -38.73 16.12
C ASP A 234 -3.01 -39.66 15.15
N LYS A 235 -4.12 -39.20 14.55
CA LYS A 235 -4.87 -39.96 13.53
C LYS A 235 -4.26 -39.77 12.14
N VAL A 236 -3.65 -38.62 11.86
CA VAL A 236 -2.98 -38.35 10.58
C VAL A 236 -1.68 -39.15 10.46
N GLN A 237 -0.87 -39.25 11.52
CA GLN A 237 0.41 -40.00 11.48
C GLN A 237 0.23 -41.45 11.02
N LYS A 238 -0.82 -42.14 11.48
CA LYS A 238 -1.09 -43.55 11.10
C LYS A 238 -1.42 -43.69 9.61
N ILE A 239 -2.18 -42.76 9.03
CA ILE A 239 -2.47 -42.72 7.59
C ILE A 239 -1.19 -42.41 6.80
N TRP A 240 -0.39 -41.46 7.28
CA TRP A 240 0.88 -41.07 6.66
C TRP A 240 1.92 -42.21 6.67
N ALA A 241 1.95 -43.03 7.73
CA ALA A 241 2.83 -44.20 7.82
C ALA A 241 2.49 -45.27 6.77
N VAL A 242 1.19 -45.57 6.57
CA VAL A 242 0.73 -46.50 5.52
C VAL A 242 1.04 -45.95 4.13
N TYR A 243 0.81 -44.65 3.89
CA TYR A 243 1.15 -44.01 2.62
C TYR A 243 2.66 -44.01 2.33
N ARG A 244 3.49 -43.72 3.34
CA ARG A 244 4.97 -43.78 3.26
C ARG A 244 5.45 -45.20 2.92
N ALA A 245 4.89 -46.24 3.54
CA ALA A 245 5.25 -47.63 3.26
C ALA A 245 4.99 -48.03 1.80
N TYR A 246 3.86 -47.64 1.23
CA TYR A 246 3.53 -47.90 -0.18
C TYR A 246 4.44 -47.11 -1.15
N ARG A 247 4.76 -45.85 -0.81
CA ARG A 247 5.44 -44.93 -1.74
C ARG A 247 6.95 -45.15 -1.88
N LEU A 248 7.59 -45.85 -0.95
CA LEU A 248 9.02 -46.18 -0.97
C LEU A 248 9.45 -46.98 -2.21
N PHE A 249 8.52 -47.66 -2.88
CA PHE A 249 8.77 -48.42 -4.12
C PHE A 249 8.74 -47.57 -5.40
N THR A 250 8.69 -46.22 -5.32
CA THR A 250 8.65 -45.33 -6.50
C THR A 250 9.72 -44.23 -6.45
N PRO A 251 10.50 -43.99 -7.52
CA PRO A 251 11.56 -42.96 -7.53
C PRO A 251 11.06 -41.53 -7.25
N THR A 252 9.84 -41.21 -7.69
CA THR A 252 9.18 -39.91 -7.43
C THR A 252 8.80 -39.73 -5.96
N GLY A 253 8.59 -40.83 -5.23
CA GLY A 253 8.38 -40.83 -3.78
C GLY A 253 9.57 -40.22 -3.04
N LEU A 254 10.77 -40.76 -3.27
CA LEU A 254 12.02 -40.34 -2.61
C LEU A 254 12.32 -38.85 -2.76
N ILE A 255 12.11 -38.26 -3.96
CA ILE A 255 12.34 -36.82 -4.18
C ILE A 255 11.32 -35.97 -3.42
N SER A 256 10.06 -36.38 -3.38
CA SER A 256 9.02 -35.69 -2.60
C SER A 256 9.24 -35.81 -1.09
N GLU A 257 9.79 -36.94 -0.64
CA GLU A 257 10.09 -37.25 0.76
C GLU A 257 11.32 -36.48 1.25
N ALA A 258 12.38 -36.39 0.45
CA ALA A 258 13.54 -35.54 0.76
C ALA A 258 13.15 -34.07 0.86
N ARG A 259 12.28 -33.57 -0.04
CA ARG A 259 11.80 -32.19 -0.01
C ARG A 259 10.88 -31.91 1.17
N SER A 260 10.00 -32.85 1.55
CA SER A 260 9.11 -32.69 2.72
C SER A 260 9.87 -32.78 4.04
N GLN A 261 10.86 -33.67 4.15
CA GLN A 261 11.71 -33.78 5.34
C GLN A 261 12.61 -32.56 5.53
N LEU A 262 13.24 -32.04 4.46
CA LEU A 262 14.04 -30.81 4.55
C LEU A 262 13.18 -29.59 4.93
N ALA A 263 11.94 -29.49 4.43
CA ALA A 263 11.02 -28.43 4.83
C ALA A 263 10.58 -28.57 6.30
N GLY A 264 10.17 -29.76 6.73
CA GLY A 264 9.75 -30.02 8.12
C GLY A 264 10.87 -29.77 9.13
N TYR A 265 12.07 -30.31 8.90
CA TYR A 265 13.21 -30.15 9.81
C TYR A 265 13.78 -28.72 9.90
N MET A 266 13.35 -27.78 9.04
CA MET A 266 13.67 -26.35 9.16
C MET A 266 12.50 -25.51 9.69
N LEU A 267 11.27 -26.03 9.67
CA LEU A 267 10.08 -25.29 10.09
C LEU A 267 9.55 -25.74 11.46
N ASP A 268 9.49 -27.04 11.76
CA ASP A 268 8.78 -27.53 12.95
C ASP A 268 9.45 -27.07 14.27
N ASP A 269 10.78 -27.21 14.37
CA ASP A 269 11.54 -26.78 15.56
C ASP A 269 11.55 -25.23 15.70
N VAL A 270 11.67 -24.50 14.58
CA VAL A 270 11.70 -23.02 14.55
C VAL A 270 10.31 -22.41 14.82
N GLN A 271 9.23 -23.07 14.37
CA GLN A 271 7.86 -22.59 14.54
C GLN A 271 7.48 -22.48 16.03
N ALA A 272 7.97 -23.37 16.89
CA ALA A 272 7.69 -23.32 18.32
C ALA A 272 8.28 -22.04 18.96
N GLU A 273 9.57 -21.76 18.71
CA GLU A 273 10.26 -20.59 19.26
C GLU A 273 9.69 -19.27 18.71
N VAL A 274 9.50 -19.17 17.39
CA VAL A 274 8.89 -17.98 16.75
C VAL A 274 7.46 -17.76 17.24
N SER A 275 6.68 -18.83 17.43
CA SER A 275 5.34 -18.73 18.03
C SER A 275 5.40 -18.19 19.46
N TYR A 276 6.31 -18.68 20.31
CA TYR A 276 6.46 -18.17 21.68
C TYR A 276 6.90 -16.70 21.71
N LYS A 277 7.94 -16.34 20.92
CA LYS A 277 8.44 -14.97 20.80
C LYS A 277 7.35 -13.98 20.36
N LEU A 278 6.52 -14.34 19.37
CA LEU A 278 5.40 -13.49 18.92
C LEU A 278 4.28 -13.36 19.96
N LYS A 279 3.96 -14.43 20.70
CA LYS A 279 2.98 -14.36 21.81
C LYS A 279 3.46 -13.44 22.94
N LYS A 280 4.74 -13.56 23.33
CA LYS A 280 5.35 -12.69 24.34
C LYS A 280 5.34 -11.25 23.88
N ALA A 281 5.75 -10.97 22.64
CA ALA A 281 5.72 -9.63 22.05
C ALA A 281 4.30 -9.02 22.02
N PHE A 282 3.26 -9.81 21.72
CA PHE A 282 1.87 -9.35 21.80
C PHE A 282 1.49 -8.92 23.23
N LEU A 283 1.75 -9.76 24.24
CA LEU A 283 1.45 -9.45 25.64
C LEU A 283 2.31 -8.28 26.17
N GLN A 284 3.54 -8.14 25.69
CA GLN A 284 4.42 -7.02 25.98
C GLN A 284 3.89 -5.70 25.41
N GLU A 285 3.34 -5.67 24.19
CA GLU A 285 2.67 -4.45 23.69
C GLU A 285 1.33 -4.16 24.37
N VAL A 286 0.60 -5.18 24.81
CA VAL A 286 -0.58 -4.98 25.67
C VAL A 286 -0.17 -4.27 26.98
N VAL A 287 0.89 -4.74 27.64
CA VAL A 287 1.40 -4.13 28.88
C VAL A 287 1.99 -2.74 28.63
N SER A 288 2.76 -2.53 27.57
CA SER A 288 3.42 -1.25 27.30
C SER A 288 2.37 -0.14 27.06
N VAL A 289 1.32 -0.44 26.28
CA VAL A 289 0.24 0.52 26.00
C VAL A 289 -0.69 0.68 27.21
N ALA A 290 -0.89 -0.36 28.03
CA ALA A 290 -1.60 -0.22 29.31
C ALA A 290 -0.84 0.68 30.30
N ILE A 291 0.49 0.59 30.35
CA ILE A 291 1.36 1.49 31.14
C ILE A 291 1.28 2.92 30.61
N ASP A 292 1.43 3.13 29.29
CA ASP A 292 1.25 4.45 28.67
C ASP A 292 -0.12 5.06 29.02
N LEU A 293 -1.19 4.25 29.06
CA LEU A 293 -2.55 4.66 29.39
C LEU A 293 -2.72 5.02 30.88
N TYR A 294 -2.36 4.11 31.79
CA TYR A 294 -2.60 4.32 33.22
C TYR A 294 -1.68 5.37 33.85
N SER A 295 -0.48 5.59 33.29
CA SER A 295 0.40 6.72 33.63
C SER A 295 -0.10 8.07 33.07
N GLY A 296 -1.15 8.09 32.24
CA GLY A 296 -1.71 9.32 31.64
C GLY A 296 -0.86 9.91 30.50
N ARG A 297 0.14 9.16 30.01
CA ARG A 297 1.04 9.58 28.92
C ARG A 297 0.47 9.30 27.52
N PHE A 298 -0.51 8.41 27.44
CA PHE A 298 -1.10 7.93 26.19
C PHE A 298 -1.77 9.06 25.38
N ARG A 299 -1.18 9.40 24.23
CA ARG A 299 -1.68 10.48 23.37
C ARG A 299 -2.73 9.98 22.38
N ILE A 300 -4.01 10.25 22.67
CA ILE A 300 -5.13 10.03 21.75
C ILE A 300 -4.85 10.79 20.43
N LYS A 301 -4.74 10.04 19.32
CA LYS A 301 -4.36 10.55 18.00
C LYS A 301 -5.51 11.28 17.29
N GLY A 302 -5.91 12.41 17.87
CA GLY A 302 -6.92 13.33 17.34
C GLY A 302 -7.31 14.48 18.26
N ALA A 303 -7.01 14.41 19.57
CA ALA A 303 -7.54 15.35 20.57
C ALA A 303 -6.70 16.62 20.81
N LEU A 304 -5.41 16.62 20.46
CA LEU A 304 -4.49 17.73 20.78
C LEU A 304 -3.62 18.12 19.58
N ASN A 305 -3.96 19.26 18.97
CA ASN A 305 -3.12 20.18 18.20
C ASN A 305 -1.85 19.58 17.57
N SER A 306 -2.00 18.82 16.48
CA SER A 306 -0.90 18.51 15.59
C SER A 306 -0.32 19.81 15.02
N SER A 307 0.92 20.16 15.41
CA SER A 307 1.57 21.38 14.93
C SER A 307 1.65 21.41 13.40
N ALA A 308 1.45 22.58 12.79
CA ALA A 308 1.39 22.71 11.33
C ALA A 308 2.64 22.14 10.64
N ALA A 309 3.82 22.32 11.24
CA ALA A 309 5.09 21.77 10.76
C ALA A 309 5.08 20.22 10.68
N GLN A 310 4.51 19.54 11.68
CA GLN A 310 4.39 18.09 11.69
C GLN A 310 3.33 17.56 10.72
N ALA A 311 2.31 18.36 10.40
CA ALA A 311 1.38 18.03 9.32
C ALA A 311 2.09 18.06 7.95
N SER A 312 2.87 19.10 7.67
CA SER A 312 3.66 19.21 6.43
C SER A 312 4.76 18.15 6.31
N ASP A 313 5.51 17.85 7.37
CA ASP A 313 6.52 16.79 7.35
C ASP A 313 5.91 15.40 7.11
N ARG A 314 4.69 15.16 7.62
CA ARG A 314 3.97 13.91 7.34
C ARG A 314 3.46 13.86 5.91
N GLN A 315 3.00 14.98 5.33
CA GLN A 315 2.66 15.05 3.90
C GLN A 315 3.87 14.77 2.99
N ASN A 316 5.07 15.19 3.39
CA ASN A 316 6.31 14.95 2.63
C ASN A 316 6.86 13.52 2.74
N ARG A 317 6.55 12.78 3.82
CA ARG A 317 6.95 11.36 3.98
C ARG A 317 5.92 10.36 3.45
N VAL A 318 4.69 10.81 3.20
CA VAL A 318 3.65 10.04 2.53
C VAL A 318 4.05 9.77 1.09
N SER A 319 4.07 8.49 0.67
CA SER A 319 4.18 8.13 -0.74
C SER A 319 3.10 8.85 -1.53
N GLN A 320 3.52 9.61 -2.56
CA GLN A 320 2.61 10.35 -3.42
C GLN A 320 1.60 9.36 -4.03
N PRO A 321 0.28 9.59 -3.89
CA PRO A 321 -0.72 8.64 -4.38
C PRO A 321 -0.70 8.62 -5.90
N ASP A 322 -0.59 7.44 -6.52
CA ASP A 322 -0.62 7.37 -7.98
C ASP A 322 -1.95 7.94 -8.53
N PRO A 323 -1.90 8.72 -9.62
CA PRO A 323 -3.02 9.52 -10.08
C PRO A 323 -4.31 8.73 -10.35
N LEU A 324 -5.44 9.38 -10.10
CA LEU A 324 -6.75 8.84 -10.42
C LEU A 324 -6.89 8.73 -11.96
N ARG A 325 -7.11 7.52 -12.47
CA ARG A 325 -7.10 7.18 -13.89
C ARG A 325 -8.49 7.27 -14.49
N ILE A 326 -8.78 8.38 -15.17
CA ILE A 326 -10.04 8.61 -15.88
C ILE A 326 -9.82 8.24 -17.35
N CYS A 327 -10.47 7.17 -17.82
CA CYS A 327 -10.34 6.73 -19.22
C CYS A 327 -11.52 7.24 -20.07
N LEU A 328 -11.21 7.82 -21.24
CA LEU A 328 -12.19 8.29 -22.21
C LEU A 328 -12.42 7.22 -23.28
N ILE A 329 -13.67 6.83 -23.50
CA ILE A 329 -14.09 5.80 -24.47
C ILE A 329 -15.20 6.29 -25.40
N GLY A 330 -15.47 5.53 -26.47
CA GLY A 330 -16.47 5.85 -27.50
C GLY A 330 -15.90 5.81 -28.92
N GLN A 331 -16.78 5.88 -29.91
CA GLN A 331 -16.43 5.74 -31.34
C GLN A 331 -15.44 6.79 -31.89
N LEU A 332 -14.89 6.51 -33.07
CA LEU A 332 -14.06 7.44 -33.83
C LEU A 332 -14.81 8.77 -34.09
N LYS A 333 -14.10 9.90 -33.98
CA LYS A 333 -14.65 11.27 -34.19
C LYS A 333 -15.80 11.68 -33.23
N SER A 334 -15.99 11.01 -32.09
CA SER A 334 -16.93 11.46 -31.04
C SER A 334 -16.46 12.71 -30.27
N GLY A 335 -15.15 12.98 -30.26
CA GLY A 335 -14.56 14.18 -29.66
C GLY A 335 -13.86 13.97 -28.32
N LYS A 336 -13.44 12.74 -27.97
CA LYS A 336 -12.66 12.43 -26.75
C LYS A 336 -11.52 13.42 -26.49
N SER A 337 -10.63 13.58 -27.45
CA SER A 337 -9.47 14.49 -27.35
C SER A 337 -9.88 15.97 -27.20
N SER A 338 -11.05 16.37 -27.72
CA SER A 338 -11.63 17.70 -27.48
C SER A 338 -12.08 17.87 -26.03
N VAL A 339 -12.67 16.84 -25.42
CA VAL A 339 -13.02 16.83 -23.99
C VAL A 339 -11.76 16.91 -23.12
N ILE A 340 -10.70 16.18 -23.47
CA ILE A 340 -9.41 16.25 -22.74
C ILE A 340 -8.85 17.67 -22.79
N ASN A 341 -8.73 18.27 -23.99
CA ASN A 341 -8.19 19.61 -24.16
C ASN A 341 -9.01 20.66 -23.40
N ALA A 342 -10.34 20.55 -23.39
CA ALA A 342 -11.21 21.43 -22.62
C ALA A 342 -10.97 21.29 -21.10
N LEU A 343 -10.88 20.05 -20.60
CA LEU A 343 -10.63 19.78 -19.17
C LEU A 343 -9.24 20.23 -18.71
N THR A 344 -8.19 20.12 -19.55
CA THR A 344 -6.84 20.59 -19.18
C THR A 344 -6.70 22.11 -19.27
N GLN A 345 -7.37 22.75 -20.24
CA GLN A 345 -7.36 24.21 -20.37
C GLN A 345 -8.15 24.90 -19.25
N GLU A 346 -9.38 24.44 -18.95
CA GLU A 346 -10.24 25.07 -17.92
C GLU A 346 -9.72 24.84 -16.47
N SER A 347 -8.75 23.94 -16.28
CA SER A 347 -8.11 23.66 -14.98
C SER A 347 -6.76 24.36 -14.76
N ASN A 348 -6.28 25.18 -15.71
CA ASN A 348 -4.93 25.79 -15.70
C ASN A 348 -3.78 24.76 -15.52
N ALA A 349 -3.96 23.55 -16.05
CA ALA A 349 -3.03 22.44 -15.83
C ALA A 349 -1.79 22.51 -16.73
N GLU A 350 -0.62 22.23 -16.15
CA GLU A 350 0.61 21.94 -16.91
C GLU A 350 0.47 20.60 -17.65
N VAL A 351 0.25 20.66 -18.97
CA VAL A 351 0.08 19.50 -19.84
C VAL A 351 1.42 18.82 -20.12
N ASP A 352 1.82 17.95 -19.19
CA ASP A 352 2.93 17.00 -19.39
C ASP A 352 2.42 15.73 -20.10
N HIS A 353 3.15 15.31 -21.14
CA HIS A 353 2.82 14.19 -22.01
C HIS A 353 3.70 12.97 -21.66
N LEU A 354 3.12 12.01 -20.93
CA LEU A 354 3.84 10.78 -20.61
C LEU A 354 4.01 9.90 -21.88
N PRO A 355 5.21 9.34 -22.14
CA PRO A 355 5.43 8.47 -23.29
C PRO A 355 4.59 7.20 -23.15
N ALA A 356 3.72 6.95 -24.15
CA ALA A 356 2.69 5.92 -24.10
C ALA A 356 2.74 5.02 -25.34
N THR A 357 2.27 3.77 -25.19
CA THR A 357 2.39 2.71 -26.20
C THR A 357 1.34 2.80 -27.31
N ASP A 358 1.79 3.19 -28.50
CA ASP A 358 1.23 3.01 -29.86
C ASP A 358 -0.24 3.37 -30.16
N SER A 359 -1.09 3.64 -29.17
CA SER A 359 -2.53 3.90 -29.36
C SER A 359 -3.25 4.56 -28.19
N VAL A 360 -2.65 4.57 -26.99
CA VAL A 360 -3.17 5.23 -25.79
C VAL A 360 -2.39 6.51 -25.54
N GLN A 361 -3.05 7.58 -25.08
CA GLN A 361 -2.38 8.81 -24.63
C GLN A 361 -2.76 9.13 -23.19
N VAL A 362 -1.81 9.64 -22.40
CA VAL A 362 -2.03 9.99 -20.98
C VAL A 362 -1.63 11.44 -20.76
N HIS A 363 -2.60 12.23 -20.28
CA HIS A 363 -2.46 13.64 -19.98
C HIS A 363 -2.58 13.85 -18.47
N GLN A 364 -1.68 14.65 -17.91
CA GLN A 364 -1.74 15.04 -16.50
C GLN A 364 -2.69 16.24 -16.32
N LEU A 365 -3.59 16.15 -15.34
CA LEU A 365 -4.37 17.28 -14.85
C LEU A 365 -3.90 17.61 -13.42
N LYS A 366 -3.22 18.76 -13.30
CA LYS A 366 -2.72 19.36 -12.06
C LYS A 366 -3.50 20.66 -11.82
N ALA A 367 -4.26 20.74 -10.73
CA ALA A 367 -4.96 21.95 -10.31
C ALA A 367 -4.71 22.22 -8.82
N GLU A 368 -4.79 23.48 -8.38
CA GLU A 368 -4.40 23.84 -7.02
C GLU A 368 -5.25 23.13 -5.95
N GLY A 369 -4.58 22.36 -5.07
CA GLY A 369 -5.22 21.56 -4.03
C GLY A 369 -5.93 20.29 -4.54
N VAL A 370 -5.88 20.00 -5.85
CA VAL A 370 -6.42 18.78 -6.44
C VAL A 370 -5.28 17.75 -6.56
N PRO A 371 -5.46 16.50 -6.10
CA PRO A 371 -4.46 15.46 -6.30
C PRO A 371 -4.37 15.13 -7.79
N LEU A 372 -3.16 14.82 -8.27
CA LEU A 372 -2.89 14.59 -9.69
C LEU A 372 -3.88 13.58 -10.30
N ILE A 373 -4.47 13.93 -11.44
CA ILE A 373 -5.39 13.08 -12.22
C ILE A 373 -4.73 12.73 -13.55
N HIS A 374 -4.91 11.49 -14.00
CA HIS A 374 -4.53 11.03 -15.33
C HIS A 374 -5.78 10.91 -16.21
N LEU A 375 -5.92 11.82 -17.18
CA LEU A 375 -6.88 11.68 -18.28
C LEU A 375 -6.26 10.79 -19.36
N VAL A 376 -6.95 9.72 -19.74
CA VAL A 376 -6.44 8.72 -20.68
C VAL A 376 -7.30 8.70 -21.93
N ASP A 377 -6.78 9.19 -23.06
CA ASP A 377 -7.44 8.99 -24.36
C ASP A 377 -7.19 7.54 -24.81
N LEU A 378 -8.27 6.82 -25.08
CA LEU A 378 -8.23 5.47 -25.61
C LEU A 378 -8.65 5.48 -27.09
N PRO A 379 -8.10 4.57 -27.93
CA PRO A 379 -8.39 4.58 -29.35
C PRO A 379 -9.90 4.46 -29.61
N GLY A 380 -10.41 5.16 -30.62
CA GLY A 380 -11.85 5.14 -30.91
C GLY A 380 -12.33 3.75 -31.32
N LEU A 381 -13.53 3.36 -30.86
CA LEU A 381 -14.14 2.10 -31.26
C LEU A 381 -14.25 2.02 -32.79
N ASP A 382 -13.56 1.03 -33.36
CA ASP A 382 -13.35 0.79 -34.79
C ASP A 382 -13.97 -0.54 -35.27
N GLY A 383 -14.41 -1.39 -34.34
CA GLY A 383 -14.92 -2.74 -34.60
C GLY A 383 -13.84 -3.83 -34.75
N ASN A 384 -12.55 -3.49 -34.57
CA ASN A 384 -11.44 -4.44 -34.69
C ASN A 384 -11.25 -5.22 -33.37
N PRO A 385 -11.37 -6.56 -33.36
CA PRO A 385 -11.24 -7.35 -32.12
C PRO A 385 -9.90 -7.19 -31.39
N LYS A 386 -8.80 -6.83 -32.08
CA LYS A 386 -7.50 -6.57 -31.45
C LYS A 386 -7.49 -5.21 -30.73
N THR A 387 -8.07 -4.18 -31.34
CA THR A 387 -8.26 -2.85 -30.71
C THR A 387 -9.21 -2.99 -29.52
N GLU A 388 -10.34 -3.66 -29.71
CA GLU A 388 -11.38 -3.83 -28.71
C GLU A 388 -10.92 -4.62 -27.47
N LYS A 389 -10.09 -5.66 -27.64
CA LYS A 389 -9.49 -6.37 -26.48
C LYS A 389 -8.59 -5.45 -25.66
N ARG A 390 -7.72 -4.66 -26.31
CA ARG A 390 -6.87 -3.67 -25.64
C ARG A 390 -7.69 -2.59 -24.95
N LEU A 391 -8.80 -2.16 -25.56
CA LEU A 391 -9.75 -1.23 -24.96
C LEU A 391 -10.40 -1.80 -23.70
N LEU A 392 -10.80 -3.07 -23.70
CA LEU A 392 -11.34 -3.73 -22.51
C LEU A 392 -10.29 -3.83 -21.40
N GLU A 393 -9.06 -4.20 -21.73
CA GLU A 393 -7.92 -4.23 -20.80
C GLU A 393 -7.70 -2.84 -20.16
N GLN A 394 -7.67 -1.77 -20.96
CA GLN A 394 -7.48 -0.39 -20.49
C GLN A 394 -8.69 0.19 -19.72
N ALA A 395 -9.91 -0.13 -20.13
CA ALA A 395 -11.13 0.26 -19.42
C ALA A 395 -11.25 -0.47 -18.07
N SER A 396 -10.79 -1.73 -17.99
CA SER A 396 -10.76 -2.48 -16.72
C SER A 396 -9.76 -1.94 -15.68
N GLN A 397 -8.85 -1.06 -16.12
CA GLN A 397 -7.89 -0.32 -15.29
C GLN A 397 -8.35 1.10 -14.95
N ALA A 398 -9.52 1.54 -15.41
CA ALA A 398 -10.05 2.86 -15.08
C ALA A 398 -10.54 2.94 -13.62
N ASP A 399 -10.44 4.13 -13.04
CA ASP A 399 -11.09 4.52 -11.79
C ASP A 399 -12.49 5.10 -12.07
N LEU A 400 -12.62 5.82 -13.19
CA LEU A 400 -13.84 6.39 -13.76
C LEU A 400 -13.78 6.33 -15.30
N LEU A 401 -14.93 6.12 -15.95
CA LEU A 401 -15.06 6.09 -17.41
C LEU A 401 -15.89 7.29 -17.90
N LEU A 402 -15.35 8.03 -18.87
CA LEU A 402 -16.06 9.05 -19.63
C LEU A 402 -16.42 8.49 -21.02
N TRP A 403 -17.70 8.21 -21.25
CA TRP A 403 -18.17 7.65 -22.52
C TRP A 403 -18.63 8.75 -23.47
N VAL A 404 -17.74 9.17 -24.38
CA VAL A 404 -18.00 10.28 -25.31
C VAL A 404 -18.76 9.78 -26.54
N LEU A 405 -20.04 10.11 -26.58
CA LEU A 405 -21.00 9.76 -27.63
C LEU A 405 -21.22 10.95 -28.55
N LYS A 406 -21.42 10.72 -29.85
CA LYS A 406 -21.70 11.79 -30.82
C LYS A 406 -23.21 11.98 -30.97
N ALA A 407 -23.71 13.17 -30.64
CA ALA A 407 -25.14 13.48 -30.62
C ALA A 407 -25.83 13.16 -31.96
N ASN A 408 -25.36 13.74 -33.06
CA ASN A 408 -25.95 13.58 -34.39
C ASN A 408 -25.49 12.31 -35.16
N GLN A 409 -25.09 11.25 -34.47
CA GLN A 409 -24.73 9.96 -35.08
C GLN A 409 -25.74 8.87 -34.66
N PRO A 410 -26.47 8.23 -35.59
CA PRO A 410 -27.43 7.18 -35.26
C PRO A 410 -26.78 5.81 -34.98
N ALA A 411 -25.63 5.51 -35.60
CA ALA A 411 -24.97 4.22 -35.43
C ALA A 411 -24.37 4.07 -34.02
N ARG A 412 -25.00 3.25 -33.16
CA ARG A 412 -24.59 2.94 -31.77
C ARG A 412 -24.10 1.52 -31.51
N ALA A 413 -24.16 0.63 -32.51
CA ALA A 413 -23.84 -0.79 -32.34
C ALA A 413 -22.45 -1.04 -31.72
N LEU A 414 -21.42 -0.25 -32.07
CA LEU A 414 -20.10 -0.38 -31.48
C LEU A 414 -20.05 -0.02 -29.98
N ASP A 415 -20.74 1.04 -29.55
CA ASP A 415 -20.80 1.42 -28.14
C ASP A 415 -21.56 0.36 -27.32
N VAL A 416 -22.73 -0.08 -27.81
CA VAL A 416 -23.57 -1.08 -27.13
C VAL A 416 -22.86 -2.44 -27.02
N ASN A 417 -22.21 -2.90 -28.10
CA ASN A 417 -21.44 -4.15 -28.08
C ASN A 417 -20.24 -4.08 -27.13
N PHE A 418 -19.57 -2.93 -27.04
CA PHE A 418 -18.46 -2.75 -26.10
C PHE A 418 -18.95 -2.65 -24.64
N LYS A 419 -20.09 -2.00 -24.40
CA LYS A 419 -20.74 -1.92 -23.07
C LYS A 419 -21.11 -3.31 -22.55
N ALA A 420 -21.75 -4.13 -23.38
CA ALA A 420 -22.08 -5.51 -23.05
C ALA A 420 -20.85 -6.35 -22.70
N LYS A 421 -19.72 -6.17 -23.41
CA LYS A 421 -18.44 -6.86 -23.11
C LYS A 421 -17.82 -6.37 -21.80
N LEU A 422 -17.90 -5.07 -21.50
CA LEU A 422 -17.45 -4.48 -20.25
C LEU A 422 -18.27 -5.00 -19.06
N ASP A 423 -19.60 -5.02 -19.18
CA ASP A 423 -20.50 -5.57 -18.15
C ASP A 423 -20.22 -7.06 -17.92
N THR A 424 -20.10 -7.85 -19.01
CA THR A 424 -19.76 -9.29 -18.96
C THR A 424 -18.44 -9.52 -18.23
N PHE A 425 -17.41 -8.68 -18.47
CA PHE A 425 -16.11 -8.79 -17.79
C PHE A 425 -16.24 -8.67 -16.26
N TYR A 426 -17.03 -7.73 -15.74
CA TYR A 426 -17.24 -7.59 -14.29
C TYR A 426 -18.14 -8.68 -13.68
N GLN A 427 -18.90 -9.41 -14.50
CA GLN A 427 -19.71 -10.56 -14.08
C GLN A 427 -18.92 -11.88 -13.99
N GLN A 428 -17.68 -11.94 -14.49
CA GLN A 428 -16.85 -13.15 -14.45
C GLN A 428 -16.52 -13.56 -12.99
N PRO A 429 -16.57 -14.86 -12.61
CA PRO A 429 -16.39 -15.31 -11.23
C PRO A 429 -15.08 -14.86 -10.54
N ASP A 430 -13.98 -14.76 -11.29
CA ASP A 430 -12.68 -14.28 -10.81
C ASP A 430 -12.57 -12.74 -10.80
N LYS A 431 -13.54 -12.04 -11.40
CA LYS A 431 -13.65 -10.57 -11.42
C LYS A 431 -14.68 -10.02 -10.44
N LEU A 432 -15.55 -10.85 -9.84
CA LEU A 432 -16.61 -10.41 -8.89
C LEU A 432 -16.10 -9.57 -7.69
N SER A 433 -14.83 -9.68 -7.32
CA SER A 433 -14.23 -8.82 -6.27
C SER A 433 -13.83 -7.43 -6.77
N ARG A 434 -13.71 -7.20 -8.08
CA ARG A 434 -13.40 -5.90 -8.69
C ARG A 434 -14.65 -5.01 -8.70
N LYS A 435 -14.56 -3.82 -8.11
CA LYS A 435 -15.55 -2.76 -8.26
C LYS A 435 -15.53 -2.26 -9.71
N ARG A 436 -16.70 -2.06 -10.34
CA ARG A 436 -16.78 -1.38 -11.64
C ARG A 436 -16.49 0.12 -11.48
N PRO A 437 -15.78 0.77 -12.41
CA PRO A 437 -15.71 2.23 -12.46
C PRO A 437 -17.10 2.82 -12.72
N ALA A 438 -17.32 4.06 -12.27
CA ALA A 438 -18.51 4.82 -12.65
C ALA A 438 -18.44 5.18 -14.15
N ILE A 439 -19.56 5.12 -14.84
CA ILE A 439 -19.69 5.48 -16.26
C ILE A 439 -20.51 6.76 -16.37
N ILE A 440 -19.84 7.87 -16.69
CA ILE A 440 -20.47 9.13 -17.08
C ILE A 440 -20.47 9.16 -18.62
N ALA A 441 -21.64 9.15 -19.24
CA ALA A 441 -21.77 9.32 -20.68
C ALA A 441 -21.91 10.82 -21.05
N LEU A 442 -21.16 11.24 -22.06
CA LEU A 442 -21.12 12.61 -22.56
C LEU A 442 -21.68 12.62 -23.98
N VAL A 443 -22.92 13.08 -24.15
CA VAL A 443 -23.54 13.27 -25.46
C VAL A 443 -22.99 14.57 -26.03
N ASN A 444 -21.89 14.47 -26.78
CA ASN A 444 -21.11 15.57 -27.29
C ASN A 444 -21.58 16.03 -28.68
N GLN A 445 -21.29 17.28 -29.03
CA GLN A 445 -21.66 17.95 -30.28
C GLN A 445 -23.18 18.20 -30.40
N VAL A 446 -23.88 18.48 -29.28
CA VAL A 446 -25.34 18.74 -29.30
C VAL A 446 -25.74 20.02 -30.04
N ASP A 447 -24.80 20.94 -30.25
CA ASP A 447 -24.98 22.11 -31.13
C ASP A 447 -25.34 21.69 -32.57
N ARG A 448 -24.95 20.47 -32.97
CA ARG A 448 -25.18 19.86 -34.29
C ARG A 448 -26.48 19.04 -34.39
N LEU A 449 -27.31 19.07 -33.35
CA LEU A 449 -28.70 18.64 -33.43
C LEU A 449 -29.56 19.73 -34.08
N ALA A 450 -30.67 19.33 -34.70
CA ALA A 450 -31.66 20.28 -35.17
C ALA A 450 -32.32 21.03 -34.00
N PRO A 451 -32.89 22.23 -34.22
CA PRO A 451 -32.59 23.13 -35.33
C PRO A 451 -31.13 23.62 -35.28
N LEU A 452 -30.45 23.70 -36.44
CA LEU A 452 -29.03 24.09 -36.52
C LEU A 452 -28.79 25.59 -36.36
N SER A 453 -29.80 26.42 -36.65
CA SER A 453 -29.79 27.87 -36.48
C SER A 453 -29.91 28.34 -35.03
N GLU A 454 -30.27 27.44 -34.12
CA GLU A 454 -30.49 27.74 -32.71
C GLU A 454 -29.31 27.24 -31.87
N TRP A 455 -28.60 28.17 -31.22
CA TRP A 455 -27.55 27.85 -30.25
C TRP A 455 -27.36 28.98 -29.23
N SER A 456 -28.08 28.89 -28.13
CA SER A 456 -28.03 29.84 -27.01
C SER A 456 -27.98 29.11 -25.66
N PRO A 457 -26.91 28.36 -25.36
CA PRO A 457 -26.75 27.72 -24.05
C PRO A 457 -26.58 28.78 -22.93
N PRO A 458 -26.94 28.44 -21.67
CA PRO A 458 -27.44 27.14 -21.22
C PRO A 458 -28.91 26.89 -21.59
N TYR A 459 -29.20 25.66 -22.00
CA TYR A 459 -30.58 25.17 -22.13
C TYR A 459 -31.01 24.49 -20.82
N ASP A 460 -32.20 24.85 -20.34
CA ASP A 460 -32.96 24.00 -19.41
C ASP A 460 -33.56 22.81 -20.19
N LEU A 461 -33.63 21.65 -19.56
CA LEU A 461 -34.14 20.40 -20.15
C LEU A 461 -35.33 19.82 -19.38
N ASP A 462 -35.65 20.39 -18.22
CA ASP A 462 -36.86 20.11 -17.46
C ASP A 462 -37.99 21.07 -17.92
N ASP A 463 -37.67 22.35 -18.16
CA ASP A 463 -38.60 23.34 -18.74
C ASP A 463 -38.39 23.54 -20.26
N SER A 464 -38.97 22.65 -21.07
CA SER A 464 -38.85 22.67 -22.54
C SER A 464 -39.73 23.72 -23.20
N THR A 465 -39.17 24.91 -23.36
CA THR A 465 -39.73 26.02 -24.16
C THR A 465 -39.13 26.13 -25.56
N THR A 466 -38.13 25.32 -25.92
CA THR A 466 -37.39 25.40 -27.20
C THR A 466 -37.21 24.05 -27.89
N ALA A 467 -37.33 24.05 -29.23
CA ALA A 467 -37.19 22.85 -30.04
C ALA A 467 -35.75 22.26 -30.00
N LYS A 468 -34.74 23.07 -29.67
CA LYS A 468 -33.38 22.59 -29.42
C LYS A 468 -33.27 21.84 -28.09
N ALA A 469 -33.94 22.31 -27.02
CA ALA A 469 -34.00 21.59 -25.75
C ALA A 469 -34.67 20.21 -25.91
N ASP A 470 -35.80 20.13 -26.64
CA ASP A 470 -36.45 18.84 -26.93
C ASP A 470 -35.54 17.91 -27.75
N SER A 471 -34.91 18.42 -28.81
CA SER A 471 -33.97 17.62 -29.61
C SER A 471 -32.77 17.12 -28.81
N ILE A 472 -32.31 17.88 -27.80
CA ILE A 472 -31.30 17.45 -26.84
C ILE A 472 -31.87 16.37 -25.91
N ARG A 473 -33.06 16.58 -25.34
CA ARG A 473 -33.75 15.65 -24.43
C ARG A 473 -33.99 14.28 -25.09
N ASP A 474 -34.46 14.25 -26.33
CA ASP A 474 -34.64 13.02 -27.12
C ASP A 474 -33.30 12.29 -27.34
N ALA A 475 -32.25 13.04 -27.69
CA ALA A 475 -30.91 12.48 -27.81
C ALA A 475 -30.42 11.91 -26.47
N LEU A 476 -30.70 12.55 -25.33
CA LEU A 476 -30.37 11.99 -24.00
C LEU A 476 -31.15 10.69 -23.74
N ALA A 477 -32.48 10.70 -23.86
CA ALA A 477 -33.33 9.54 -23.61
C ALA A 477 -32.93 8.32 -24.47
N TYR A 478 -32.64 8.55 -25.75
CA TYR A 478 -32.13 7.53 -26.66
C TYR A 478 -30.81 6.91 -26.16
N ASN A 479 -29.82 7.73 -25.79
CA ASN A 479 -28.54 7.21 -25.30
C ASN A 479 -28.65 6.56 -23.90
N GLN A 480 -29.53 7.05 -23.03
CA GLN A 480 -29.77 6.46 -21.70
C GLN A 480 -30.35 5.05 -21.82
N SER A 481 -31.37 4.85 -22.66
CA SER A 481 -32.01 3.55 -22.86
C SER A 481 -31.07 2.48 -23.40
N LEU A 482 -30.15 2.85 -24.30
CA LEU A 482 -29.23 1.93 -24.97
C LEU A 482 -28.00 1.53 -24.14
N LEU A 483 -27.45 2.46 -23.35
CA LEU A 483 -26.16 2.24 -22.67
C LEU A 483 -26.28 2.15 -21.15
N GLN A 484 -27.37 2.65 -20.56
CA GLN A 484 -27.62 2.65 -19.12
C GLN A 484 -26.38 3.08 -18.30
N PRO A 485 -25.79 4.26 -18.61
CA PRO A 485 -24.69 4.81 -17.83
C PRO A 485 -25.17 5.20 -16.42
N ASP A 486 -24.23 5.33 -15.48
CA ASP A 486 -24.56 5.80 -14.12
C ASP A 486 -25.05 7.26 -14.18
N HIS A 487 -24.42 8.10 -15.01
CA HIS A 487 -24.85 9.49 -15.29
C HIS A 487 -24.71 9.84 -16.78
N LEU A 488 -25.49 10.82 -17.24
CA LEU A 488 -25.54 11.25 -18.64
C LEU A 488 -25.61 12.78 -18.73
N LEU A 489 -24.80 13.39 -19.60
CA LEU A 489 -24.70 14.85 -19.74
C LEU A 489 -24.64 15.27 -21.23
N PRO A 490 -25.44 16.25 -21.69
CA PRO A 490 -25.29 16.85 -23.01
C PRO A 490 -24.16 17.88 -22.97
N LEU A 491 -23.28 17.86 -23.97
CA LEU A 491 -22.04 18.64 -24.03
C LEU A 491 -21.86 19.25 -25.43
N SER A 492 -21.36 20.49 -25.48
CA SER A 492 -20.72 20.99 -26.71
C SER A 492 -19.46 21.78 -26.39
N LEU A 493 -18.43 21.50 -27.18
CA LEU A 493 -17.07 22.05 -27.14
C LEU A 493 -16.68 22.53 -28.55
N ALA A 494 -17.62 23.21 -29.23
CA ALA A 494 -17.39 23.81 -30.53
C ALA A 494 -16.56 25.10 -30.36
N PRO A 495 -15.36 25.23 -30.97
CA PRO A 495 -14.44 26.35 -30.71
C PRO A 495 -14.94 27.70 -31.27
N ASP A 496 -15.96 27.66 -32.13
CA ASP A 496 -16.64 28.78 -32.77
C ASP A 496 -17.90 29.25 -32.01
N LYS A 497 -18.21 28.64 -30.85
CA LYS A 497 -19.49 28.83 -30.14
C LYS A 497 -19.30 28.85 -28.62
N PRO A 498 -20.24 29.40 -27.83
CA PRO A 498 -20.26 29.18 -26.39
C PRO A 498 -20.35 27.68 -26.07
N HIS A 499 -19.49 27.22 -25.17
CA HIS A 499 -19.51 25.87 -24.62
C HIS A 499 -20.81 25.61 -23.83
N TYR A 500 -21.22 24.34 -23.73
CA TYR A 500 -22.37 23.94 -22.92
C TYR A 500 -21.98 22.80 -21.99
N ASN A 501 -22.30 22.94 -20.69
CA ASN A 501 -22.10 21.97 -19.60
C ASN A 501 -20.66 21.52 -19.28
N LEU A 502 -19.63 22.22 -19.72
CA LEU A 502 -18.24 21.90 -19.34
C LEU A 502 -18.01 22.06 -17.82
N THR A 503 -18.51 23.14 -17.22
CA THR A 503 -18.48 23.34 -15.76
C THR A 503 -19.33 22.30 -15.02
N SER A 504 -20.46 21.87 -15.60
CA SER A 504 -21.32 20.80 -15.07
C SER A 504 -20.59 19.44 -15.07
N LEU A 505 -19.76 19.16 -16.08
CA LEU A 505 -18.88 18.00 -16.13
C LEU A 505 -17.81 18.05 -15.03
N LEU A 506 -17.20 19.21 -14.79
CA LEU A 506 -16.22 19.38 -13.70
C LEU A 506 -16.86 19.15 -12.31
N GLN A 507 -18.09 19.64 -12.10
CA GLN A 507 -18.85 19.38 -10.85
C GLN A 507 -19.20 17.90 -10.70
N LEU A 508 -19.60 17.22 -11.78
CA LEU A 508 -19.93 15.79 -11.75
C LEU A 508 -18.68 14.93 -11.50
N LEU A 509 -17.50 15.33 -12.01
CA LEU A 509 -16.23 14.68 -11.71
C LEU A 509 -15.81 14.83 -10.24
N ASP A 510 -16.06 16.00 -9.61
CA ASP A 510 -15.86 16.22 -8.16
C ASP A 510 -16.81 15.32 -7.33
N GLN A 511 -18.09 15.25 -7.71
CA GLN A 511 -19.09 14.39 -7.05
C GLN A 511 -18.73 12.89 -7.11
N HIS A 512 -18.17 12.40 -8.21
CA HIS A 512 -17.74 10.99 -8.33
C HIS A 512 -16.31 10.73 -7.85
N TYR A 513 -15.56 11.73 -7.39
CA TYR A 513 -14.15 11.57 -6.98
C TYR A 513 -13.98 10.45 -5.94
N ASP A 514 -14.78 10.45 -4.88
CA ASP A 514 -14.71 9.41 -3.82
C ASP A 514 -15.14 8.03 -4.33
N GLN A 515 -16.12 7.96 -5.22
CA GLN A 515 -16.56 6.70 -5.82
C GLN A 515 -15.45 6.07 -6.69
N ALA A 516 -14.73 6.91 -7.46
CA ALA A 516 -13.62 6.52 -8.30
C ALA A 516 -12.36 6.19 -7.49
N LEU A 517 -12.07 6.94 -6.43
CA LEU A 517 -11.01 6.63 -5.48
C LEU A 517 -11.24 5.26 -4.82
N GLN A 518 -12.47 4.93 -4.43
CA GLN A 518 -12.82 3.58 -3.96
C GLN A 518 -12.61 2.49 -5.03
N THR A 519 -12.82 2.79 -6.32
CA THR A 519 -12.50 1.87 -7.42
C THR A 519 -10.99 1.67 -7.53
N GLN A 520 -10.20 2.74 -7.42
CA GLN A 520 -8.74 2.67 -7.39
C GLN A 520 -8.24 1.81 -6.22
N LEU A 521 -8.75 2.06 -5.01
CA LEU A 521 -8.44 1.31 -3.79
C LEU A 521 -8.76 -0.19 -3.95
N ASN A 522 -9.93 -0.50 -4.52
CA ASN A 522 -10.34 -1.87 -4.77
C ASN A 522 -9.43 -2.57 -5.80
N ARG A 523 -9.11 -1.91 -6.93
CA ARG A 523 -8.18 -2.44 -7.94
C ARG A 523 -6.80 -2.71 -7.32
N ARG A 524 -6.22 -1.72 -6.64
CA ARG A 524 -4.92 -1.81 -5.94
C ARG A 524 -4.86 -3.02 -5.00
N ARG A 525 -5.90 -3.23 -4.18
CA ARG A 525 -5.97 -4.36 -3.22
C ARG A 525 -5.91 -5.72 -3.91
N LEU A 526 -6.39 -5.81 -5.15
CA LEU A 526 -6.45 -7.04 -5.95
C LEU A 526 -5.25 -7.22 -6.89
N GLU A 527 -4.51 -6.15 -7.19
CA GLU A 527 -3.35 -6.18 -8.09
C GLU A 527 -2.01 -6.30 -7.33
N MET A 528 -1.85 -5.65 -6.18
CA MET A 528 -0.62 -5.74 -5.37
C MET A 528 -0.66 -6.90 -4.36
N GLY A 529 -1.84 -7.21 -3.81
CA GLY A 529 -2.03 -8.32 -2.87
C GLY A 529 -1.50 -8.01 -1.46
N MET A 530 -2.36 -7.48 -0.60
CA MET A 530 -2.12 -7.19 0.84
C MET A 530 -1.08 -6.10 1.17
N GLU A 531 -0.15 -5.73 0.30
CA GLU A 531 0.70 -4.52 0.45
C GLU A 531 -0.14 -3.21 0.37
N PHE A 532 -0.95 -2.89 1.38
CA PHE A 532 -1.77 -1.66 1.36
C PHE A 532 -2.17 -1.08 2.73
N SER A 533 -1.60 0.07 3.09
CA SER A 533 -1.92 0.83 4.32
C SER A 533 -3.18 1.69 4.17
N THR A 534 -4.35 1.09 4.40
CA THR A 534 -5.66 1.77 4.32
C THR A 534 -5.78 3.03 5.20
N THR A 535 -5.22 2.99 6.42
CA THR A 535 -5.31 4.04 7.45
C THR A 535 -4.61 5.35 7.08
N GLU A 536 -3.69 5.33 6.11
CA GLU A 536 -2.99 6.50 5.59
C GLU A 536 -3.78 7.24 4.50
N GLN A 537 -4.76 6.58 3.85
CA GLN A 537 -5.58 7.20 2.79
C GLN A 537 -6.95 7.68 3.29
N PHE A 538 -7.61 6.97 4.22
CA PHE A 538 -8.88 7.42 4.80
C PHE A 538 -8.80 8.81 5.46
N ARG A 539 -7.66 9.14 6.09
CA ARG A 539 -7.42 10.48 6.69
C ARG A 539 -7.27 11.61 5.64
N ARG A 540 -7.13 11.30 4.34
CA ARG A 540 -7.02 12.29 3.24
C ARG A 540 -8.37 12.70 2.66
N VAL A 541 -9.29 11.73 2.51
CA VAL A 541 -10.65 11.91 1.97
C VAL A 541 -11.35 13.10 2.64
N TYR A 542 -11.31 13.15 3.98
CA TYR A 542 -11.95 14.18 4.80
C TYR A 542 -11.51 15.63 4.52
N HIS A 543 -10.35 15.83 3.88
CA HIS A 543 -9.79 17.16 3.60
C HIS A 543 -9.83 17.57 2.12
N LEU A 544 -10.26 16.69 1.20
CA LEU A 544 -10.06 16.88 -0.25
C LEU A 544 -11.30 17.33 -1.04
N GLY A 545 -12.52 16.99 -0.62
CA GLY A 545 -13.78 17.36 -1.30
C GLY A 545 -14.17 18.85 -1.23
N LYS A 546 -13.21 19.75 -1.45
CA LYS A 546 -13.36 21.23 -1.46
C LYS A 546 -12.41 21.97 -2.42
N SER A 547 -11.51 21.28 -3.14
CA SER A 547 -10.46 21.94 -3.94
C SER A 547 -10.81 22.17 -5.41
N LEU A 548 -11.41 21.21 -6.11
CA LEU A 548 -11.73 21.30 -7.55
C LEU A 548 -12.49 22.60 -7.90
N PHE A 549 -13.51 22.94 -7.12
CA PHE A 549 -14.30 24.17 -7.31
C PHE A 549 -13.53 25.48 -7.06
N ARG A 550 -12.45 25.47 -6.27
CA ARG A 550 -11.67 26.69 -5.94
C ARG A 550 -10.77 27.15 -7.07
N ALA A 551 -10.20 26.21 -7.85
CA ALA A 551 -9.39 26.55 -9.02
C ALA A 551 -10.24 27.29 -10.07
N VAL A 552 -11.43 26.75 -10.38
CA VAL A 552 -12.37 27.33 -11.36
C VAL A 552 -12.76 28.78 -10.99
N LYS A 553 -13.14 29.00 -9.72
CA LYS A 553 -13.60 30.32 -9.24
C LYS A 553 -12.49 31.39 -9.12
N GLY A 554 -11.23 31.02 -9.37
CA GLY A 554 -10.14 31.98 -9.56
C GLY A 554 -10.11 32.61 -10.95
N SER A 555 -10.58 31.90 -11.98
CA SER A 555 -10.45 32.29 -13.38
C SER A 555 -11.33 33.49 -13.75
N GLU A 556 -12.62 33.47 -13.38
CA GLU A 556 -13.60 34.53 -13.72
C GLU A 556 -13.26 35.94 -13.21
N LYS A 557 -12.26 36.10 -12.32
CA LYS A 557 -11.99 37.37 -11.63
C LYS A 557 -10.90 38.25 -12.24
N THR A 558 -10.26 37.86 -13.33
CA THR A 558 -9.07 38.57 -13.86
C THR A 558 -9.32 39.47 -15.07
N ASP A 559 -10.42 39.33 -15.82
CA ASP A 559 -10.61 40.04 -17.11
C ASP A 559 -11.61 41.22 -17.08
N HIS A 560 -11.70 41.95 -15.96
CA HIS A 560 -12.39 43.24 -15.90
C HIS A 560 -11.50 44.32 -15.25
N ARG A 561 -10.53 44.82 -16.03
CA ARG A 561 -9.95 46.17 -15.85
C ARG A 561 -10.37 47.04 -17.04
N PRO A 562 -11.05 48.18 -16.84
CA PRO A 562 -11.34 49.09 -17.94
C PRO A 562 -10.04 49.69 -18.48
N ARG A 563 -9.90 49.72 -19.81
CA ARG A 563 -8.89 50.55 -20.47
C ARG A 563 -9.32 52.01 -20.38
N ASN A 564 -8.77 52.76 -19.44
CA ASN A 564 -8.84 54.22 -19.51
C ASN A 564 -7.97 54.69 -20.67
N ASN A 565 -8.60 55.26 -21.70
CA ASN A 565 -7.92 56.11 -22.69
C ASN A 565 -7.98 57.55 -22.21
N GLN A 566 -6.90 58.03 -21.58
CA GLN A 566 -6.43 59.42 -21.57
C GLN A 566 -5.01 59.48 -21.04
#